data_AF-A0A838Y966-F1
#
_entry.id   AF-A0A838Y966-F1
#
_cell.length_a   1.000
_cell.length_b   1.000
_cell.length_c   1.000
_cell.angle_alpha   90.00
_cell.angle_beta   90.00
_cell.angle_gamma   90.00
#
_symmetry.space_group_name_H-M   'P 1'
#
loop_
_entity.id
_entity.type
_entity.pdbx_description
1 polymer ?
#
loop_
_entity_poly.entity_id
_entity_poly.type
_entity_poly.pdbx_seq_one_letter_code
_entity_poly.pdbx_strand_id
1 'polypeptide(L)'
;MPTTKHTLCLGAVLGSLLLLTGCSGSSSPSSSEAKQAIQKSLGDCSIATISSFDKVNGIADGDNRYTLQVKYALEFAPLPENAKLLDDMNSRLASQTDWMPWQRDDYVIKVRAAIMANLHRTCPNMPRNVYGDYAQANIASYASTIHIDYTYNNMRMVRSDNGWIGL
;
A
#
# COMPACT_ATOMS: atom_id res chain seq x y z
N MET A 1 -53.41 53.48 -9.19
CA MET A 1 -52.57 53.94 -10.31
C MET A 1 -51.14 53.54 -10.01
N PRO A 2 -50.52 52.66 -10.81
CA PRO A 2 -49.18 52.14 -10.57
C PRO A 2 -48.14 53.02 -11.27
N THR A 3 -47.00 53.26 -10.63
CA THR A 3 -45.83 53.80 -11.32
C THR A 3 -44.56 53.15 -10.79
N THR A 4 -44.09 52.18 -11.56
CA THR A 4 -42.79 51.51 -11.47
C THR A 4 -41.67 52.53 -11.65
N LYS A 5 -40.64 52.49 -10.80
CA LYS A 5 -39.31 53.01 -11.12
C LYS A 5 -38.25 52.02 -10.62
N HIS A 6 -37.72 51.24 -11.55
CA HIS A 6 -36.48 50.50 -11.37
C HIS A 6 -35.34 51.50 -11.23
N THR A 7 -34.60 51.42 -10.12
CA THR A 7 -33.31 52.11 -9.98
C THR A 7 -32.24 51.05 -9.82
N LEU A 8 -31.50 50.84 -10.90
CA LEU A 8 -30.26 50.09 -10.95
C LEU A 8 -29.16 51.04 -10.44
N CYS A 9 -28.51 50.73 -9.32
CA CYS A 9 -27.26 51.37 -8.92
C CYS A 9 -26.20 50.30 -8.71
N LEU A 10 -25.24 50.29 -9.65
CA LEU A 10 -23.89 49.75 -9.47
C LEU A 10 -23.25 50.41 -8.23
N GLY A 11 -22.58 49.61 -7.42
CA GLY A 11 -21.70 50.08 -6.35
C GLY A 11 -20.83 48.95 -5.83
N ALA A 12 -19.63 48.82 -6.40
CA ALA A 12 -18.61 47.85 -6.01
C ALA A 12 -18.02 48.18 -4.63
N VAL A 13 -17.84 47.17 -3.76
CA VAL A 13 -16.85 47.20 -2.68
C VAL A 13 -16.27 45.79 -2.47
N LEU A 14 -14.95 45.72 -2.59
CA LEU A 14 -14.10 44.60 -2.20
C LEU A 14 -14.32 44.20 -0.74
N GLY A 15 -14.41 42.90 -0.48
CA GLY A 15 -14.47 42.37 0.87
C GLY A 15 -13.99 40.93 0.89
N SER A 16 -12.69 40.75 0.63
CA SER A 16 -11.96 39.52 0.90
C SER A 16 -12.23 39.09 2.35
N LEU A 17 -13.04 38.06 2.55
CA LEU A 17 -12.93 37.22 3.72
C LEU A 17 -12.54 35.82 3.22
N LEU A 18 -11.25 35.72 2.88
CA LEU A 18 -10.52 34.48 3.04
C LEU A 18 -10.75 34.07 4.49
N LEU A 19 -11.62 33.10 4.73
CA LEU A 19 -11.54 32.29 5.93
C LEU A 19 -10.30 31.40 5.78
N LEU A 20 -9.13 32.04 5.83
CA LEU A 20 -7.92 31.46 6.38
C LEU A 20 -8.22 31.24 7.86
N THR A 21 -9.00 30.21 8.15
CA THR A 21 -8.78 29.46 9.39
C THR A 21 -7.42 28.81 9.23
N GLY A 22 -6.38 29.61 9.44
CA GLY A 22 -5.08 29.12 9.83
C GLY A 22 -5.27 28.44 11.18
N CYS A 23 -5.65 27.17 11.15
CA CYS A 23 -5.40 26.25 12.24
C CYS A 23 -3.88 26.07 12.29
N SER A 24 -3.22 27.01 12.97
CA SER A 24 -1.85 26.89 13.43
C SER A 24 -1.77 25.68 14.35
N GLY A 25 -1.25 24.59 13.79
CA GLY A 25 -1.09 23.31 14.44
C GLY A 25 -0.93 22.26 13.36
N SER A 26 0.32 21.89 13.05
CA SER A 26 0.64 20.71 12.24
C SER A 26 0.18 19.46 13.00
N SER A 27 -1.13 19.20 13.00
CA SER A 27 -1.68 17.98 13.57
C SER A 27 -1.02 16.81 12.87
N SER A 28 -0.36 15.93 13.63
CA SER A 28 0.31 14.74 13.13
C SER A 28 -0.59 13.98 12.15
N PRO A 29 -0.06 13.27 11.15
CA PRO A 29 -0.89 12.49 10.26
C PRO A 29 -1.77 11.49 11.01
N SER A 30 -3.00 11.33 10.53
CA SER A 30 -3.95 10.35 11.04
C SER A 30 -3.56 8.93 10.62
N SER A 31 -4.06 7.93 11.33
CA SER A 31 -3.86 6.52 10.96
C SER A 31 -4.43 6.21 9.57
N SER A 32 -5.54 6.84 9.18
CA SER A 32 -6.15 6.66 7.86
C SER A 32 -5.28 7.20 6.74
N GLU A 33 -4.72 8.41 6.90
CA GLU A 33 -3.80 9.01 5.92
C GLU A 33 -2.52 8.18 5.78
N ALA A 34 -1.96 7.72 6.90
CA ALA A 34 -0.79 6.84 6.92
C ALA A 34 -1.07 5.50 6.22
N LYS A 35 -2.21 4.86 6.51
CA LYS A 35 -2.63 3.62 5.83
C LYS A 35 -2.81 3.84 4.33
N GLN A 36 -3.45 4.94 3.93
CA GLN A 36 -3.63 5.27 2.52
C GLN A 36 -2.31 5.53 1.80
N ALA A 37 -1.35 6.18 2.45
CA ALA A 37 -0.02 6.40 1.89
C ALA A 37 0.72 5.08 1.63
N ILE A 38 0.63 4.11 2.54
CA ILE A 38 1.18 2.76 2.32
C ILE A 38 0.42 2.05 1.18
N GLN A 39 -0.91 2.12 1.15
CA GLN A 39 -1.69 1.44 0.09
C GLN A 39 -1.30 1.97 -1.30
N LYS A 40 -1.15 3.30 -1.42
CA LYS A 40 -0.68 3.94 -2.66
C LYS A 40 0.74 3.52 -3.02
N SER A 41 1.64 3.38 -2.04
CA SER A 41 3.02 2.97 -2.32
C SER A 41 3.13 1.52 -2.79
N LEU A 42 2.14 0.67 -2.50
CA LEU A 42 1.99 -0.68 -3.08
C LEU A 42 1.55 -0.67 -4.55
N GLY A 43 1.34 0.51 -5.15
CA GLY A 43 0.94 0.66 -6.55
C GLY A 43 -0.49 0.21 -6.81
N ASP A 44 -1.37 0.32 -5.82
CA ASP A 44 -2.78 -0.11 -5.86
C ASP A 44 -2.97 -1.59 -6.27
N CYS A 45 -2.00 -2.44 -5.89
CA CYS A 45 -2.06 -3.88 -6.08
C CYS A 45 -3.35 -4.49 -5.52
N SER A 46 -4.14 -5.13 -6.37
CA SER A 46 -5.49 -5.61 -6.01
C SER A 46 -5.51 -6.77 -5.02
N ILE A 47 -4.41 -7.51 -4.90
CA ILE A 47 -4.30 -8.64 -3.98
C ILE A 47 -3.66 -8.26 -2.65
N ALA A 48 -3.11 -7.06 -2.52
CA ALA A 48 -2.40 -6.61 -1.32
C ALA A 48 -3.29 -5.68 -0.49
N THR A 49 -3.54 -6.07 0.76
CA THR A 49 -4.28 -5.26 1.73
C THR A 49 -3.45 -5.03 2.97
N ILE A 50 -3.75 -3.94 3.68
CA ILE A 50 -3.09 -3.60 4.94
C ILE A 50 -4.00 -4.00 6.10
N SER A 51 -3.52 -4.84 7.01
CA SER A 51 -4.18 -5.22 8.25
C SER A 51 -3.33 -4.88 9.47
N SER A 52 -3.92 -5.00 10.67
CA SER A 52 -3.24 -4.80 11.97
C SER A 52 -2.41 -3.50 12.06
N PHE A 53 -2.97 -2.40 11.53
CA PHE A 53 -2.28 -1.12 11.44
C PHE A 53 -2.32 -0.37 12.77
N ASP A 54 -1.14 -0.03 13.29
CA ASP A 54 -0.92 0.78 14.47
C ASP A 54 0.04 1.94 14.18
N LYS A 55 -0.34 3.15 14.61
CA LYS A 55 0.58 4.29 14.69
C LYS A 55 1.33 4.19 16.02
N VAL A 56 2.61 3.85 15.97
CA VAL A 56 3.43 3.58 17.16
C VAL A 56 4.01 4.87 17.74
N ASN A 57 4.62 5.68 16.88
CA ASN A 57 5.25 6.94 17.27
C ASN A 57 5.28 7.90 16.07
N GLY A 58 5.69 9.14 16.31
CA GLY A 58 6.20 9.97 15.23
C GLY A 58 6.60 11.36 15.67
N ILE A 59 7.44 11.97 14.84
CA ILE A 59 8.18 13.19 15.15
C ILE A 59 7.98 14.16 14.00
N ALA A 60 7.70 15.43 14.31
CA ALA A 60 7.68 16.49 13.32
C ALA A 60 9.11 16.69 12.75
N ASP A 61 9.24 16.69 11.42
CA ASP A 61 10.52 16.74 10.71
C ASP A 61 10.66 18.05 9.90
N GLY A 62 10.38 19.17 10.58
CA GLY A 62 10.33 20.51 10.00
C GLY A 62 8.92 20.94 9.57
N ASP A 63 8.86 22.06 8.84
CA ASP A 63 7.60 22.64 8.39
C ASP A 63 6.88 21.70 7.43
N ASN A 64 5.62 21.40 7.74
CA ASN A 64 4.76 20.53 6.93
C ASN A 64 5.31 19.12 6.69
N ARG A 65 6.22 18.63 7.54
CA ARG A 65 6.83 17.30 7.40
C ARG A 65 6.73 16.51 8.71
N TYR A 66 6.53 15.20 8.58
CA TYR A 66 6.38 14.31 9.71
C TYR A 66 7.01 12.95 9.40
N THR A 67 7.74 12.38 10.34
CA THR A 67 8.17 10.97 10.27
C THR A 67 7.31 10.17 11.22
N LEU A 68 6.50 9.26 10.67
CA LEU A 68 5.68 8.32 11.43
C LEU A 68 6.38 6.96 11.53
N GLN A 69 6.39 6.41 12.73
CA GLN A 69 6.70 5.01 12.94
C GLN A 69 5.40 4.23 13.04
N VAL A 70 5.23 3.25 12.16
CA VAL A 70 4.02 2.43 12.07
C VAL A 70 4.35 0.95 12.17
N LYS A 71 3.37 0.21 12.66
CA LYS A 71 3.31 -1.25 12.62
C LYS A 71 2.12 -1.65 11.76
N TYR A 72 2.29 -2.64 10.88
CA TYR A 72 1.20 -3.19 10.08
C TYR A 72 1.57 -4.56 9.50
N ALA A 73 0.57 -5.29 9.01
CA ALA A 73 0.78 -6.48 8.21
C ALA A 73 0.31 -6.20 6.77
N LEU A 74 1.06 -6.72 5.79
CA LEU A 74 0.56 -6.89 4.44
C LEU A 74 -0.04 -8.28 4.30
N GLU A 75 -1.28 -8.31 3.83
CA GLU A 75 -2.00 -9.52 3.48
C GLU A 75 -2.08 -9.63 1.97
N PHE A 76 -1.59 -10.73 1.43
CA PHE A 76 -1.69 -11.04 0.02
C PHE A 76 -2.73 -12.14 -0.17
N ALA A 77 -3.82 -11.82 -0.86
CA ALA A 77 -4.77 -12.82 -1.29
C ALA A 77 -4.09 -13.85 -2.20
N PRO A 78 -4.46 -15.15 -2.10
CA PRO A 78 -3.88 -16.17 -2.95
C PRO A 78 -4.25 -15.93 -4.42
N LEU A 79 -3.28 -16.17 -5.30
CA LEU A 79 -3.51 -16.20 -6.74
C LEU A 79 -3.91 -17.61 -7.15
N PRO A 80 -5.04 -17.83 -7.85
CA PRO A 80 -5.49 -19.16 -8.27
C PRO A 80 -4.44 -19.93 -9.07
N GLU A 81 -3.65 -19.24 -9.90
CA GLU A 81 -2.58 -19.87 -10.66
C GLU A 81 -1.42 -20.38 -9.79
N ASN A 82 -1.19 -19.76 -8.63
CA ASN A 82 -0.17 -20.23 -7.69
C ASN A 82 -0.61 -21.52 -7.01
N ALA A 83 -1.88 -21.62 -6.61
CA ALA A 83 -2.42 -22.86 -6.03
C ALA A 83 -2.25 -24.04 -7.02
N LYS A 84 -2.59 -23.82 -8.29
CA LYS A 84 -2.39 -24.83 -9.34
C LYS A 84 -0.91 -25.22 -9.51
N LEU A 85 0.00 -24.25 -9.54
CA LEU A 85 1.45 -24.53 -9.62
C LEU A 85 1.94 -25.38 -8.45
N LEU A 86 1.41 -25.13 -7.25
CA LEU A 86 1.77 -25.90 -6.06
C LEU A 86 1.20 -27.33 -6.10
N ASP A 87 -0.03 -27.51 -6.59
CA ASP A 87 -0.62 -28.84 -6.77
C ASP A 87 0.15 -29.68 -7.80
N ASP A 88 0.50 -29.07 -8.93
CA ASP A 88 1.32 -29.70 -9.98
C ASP A 88 2.71 -30.06 -9.43
N MET A 89 3.32 -29.15 -8.66
CA MET A 89 4.61 -29.39 -8.01
C MET A 89 4.54 -30.56 -7.04
N ASN A 90 3.55 -30.57 -6.13
CA ASN A 90 3.37 -31.63 -5.14
C ASN A 90 3.13 -32.99 -5.81
N SER A 91 2.30 -33.02 -6.85
CA SER A 91 2.01 -34.22 -7.63
C SER A 91 3.28 -34.77 -8.30
N ARG A 92 4.09 -33.90 -8.92
CA ARG A 92 5.35 -34.27 -9.55
C ARG A 92 6.34 -34.83 -8.55
N LEU A 93 6.53 -34.13 -7.43
CA LEU A 93 7.45 -34.52 -6.37
C LEU A 93 7.05 -35.85 -5.71
N ALA A 94 5.76 -36.15 -5.63
CA ALA A 94 5.26 -37.43 -5.11
C ALA A 94 5.40 -38.57 -6.11
N SER A 95 5.17 -38.32 -7.41
CA SER A 95 5.16 -39.37 -8.44
C SER A 95 6.55 -39.85 -8.88
N GLN A 96 7.55 -38.98 -8.79
CA GLN A 96 8.88 -39.25 -9.33
C GLN A 96 9.81 -39.59 -8.17
N THR A 97 10.32 -40.83 -8.14
CA THR A 97 11.16 -41.36 -7.06
C THR A 97 12.65 -41.17 -7.30
N ASP A 98 13.07 -41.05 -8.56
CA ASP A 98 14.48 -41.13 -8.97
C ASP A 98 15.11 -39.75 -9.18
N TRP A 99 14.78 -38.78 -8.32
CA TRP A 99 15.39 -37.45 -8.38
C TRP A 99 16.82 -37.50 -7.89
N MET A 100 17.74 -36.95 -8.68
CA MET A 100 18.99 -36.46 -8.11
C MET A 100 18.68 -35.25 -7.22
N PRO A 101 19.37 -35.07 -6.07
CA PRO A 101 19.07 -33.98 -5.14
C PRO A 101 18.99 -32.59 -5.81
N TRP A 102 19.95 -32.26 -6.69
CA TRP A 102 19.98 -30.98 -7.40
C TRP A 102 18.79 -30.75 -8.34
N GLN A 103 18.18 -31.82 -8.88
CA GLN A 103 17.05 -31.70 -9.79
C GLN A 103 15.77 -31.32 -9.04
N ARG A 104 15.61 -31.85 -7.81
CA ARG A 104 14.50 -31.48 -6.94
C ARG A 104 14.57 -30.00 -6.58
N ASP A 105 15.75 -29.54 -6.17
CA ASP A 105 15.96 -28.14 -5.79
C ASP A 105 15.76 -27.18 -6.97
N ASP A 106 16.32 -27.51 -8.14
CA ASP A 106 16.11 -26.75 -9.38
C ASP A 106 14.63 -26.65 -9.76
N TYR A 107 13.86 -27.72 -9.58
CA TYR A 107 12.43 -27.70 -9.86
C TYR A 107 11.67 -26.76 -8.91
N VAL A 108 11.96 -26.81 -7.61
CA VAL A 108 11.36 -25.90 -6.62
C VAL A 108 11.73 -24.45 -6.92
N ILE A 109 12.97 -24.17 -7.33
CA ILE A 109 13.43 -22.83 -7.74
C ILE A 109 12.61 -22.33 -8.94
N LYS A 110 12.36 -23.18 -9.94
CA LYS A 110 11.53 -22.83 -11.11
C LYS A 110 10.09 -22.52 -10.73
N VAL A 111 9.50 -23.27 -9.80
CA VAL A 111 8.15 -23.00 -9.30
C VAL A 111 8.10 -21.66 -8.58
N ARG A 112 9.08 -21.35 -7.72
CA ARG A 112 9.20 -20.02 -7.09
C ARG A 112 9.32 -18.90 -8.12
N ALA A 113 10.11 -19.09 -9.16
CA ALA A 113 10.25 -18.10 -10.23
C ALA A 113 8.92 -17.84 -10.96
N ALA A 114 8.13 -18.88 -11.22
CA ALA A 114 6.81 -18.75 -11.82
C ALA A 114 5.82 -18.01 -10.91
N ILE A 115 5.82 -18.31 -9.61
CA ILE A 115 5.01 -17.61 -8.60
C ILE A 115 5.35 -16.12 -8.57
N MET A 116 6.65 -15.77 -8.58
CA MET A 116 7.09 -14.38 -8.62
C MET A 116 6.68 -13.68 -9.92
N ALA A 117 6.74 -14.36 -11.05
CA ALA A 117 6.25 -13.82 -12.32
C ALA A 117 4.75 -13.52 -12.28
N ASN A 118 3.95 -14.37 -11.63
CA ASN A 118 2.51 -14.11 -11.43
C ASN A 118 2.26 -12.89 -10.55
N LEU A 119 3.05 -12.70 -9.47
CA LEU A 119 2.98 -11.50 -8.66
C LEU A 119 3.34 -10.25 -9.48
N HIS A 120 4.45 -10.27 -10.23
CA HIS A 120 4.86 -9.15 -11.08
C HIS A 120 3.80 -8.76 -12.11
N ARG A 121 3.14 -9.75 -12.72
CA ARG A 121 2.07 -9.53 -13.67
C ARG A 121 0.84 -8.89 -13.01
N THR A 122 0.53 -9.31 -11.78
CA THR A 122 -0.66 -8.83 -11.05
C THR A 122 -0.43 -7.46 -10.42
N CYS A 123 0.76 -7.20 -9.91
CA CYS A 123 1.08 -6.01 -9.13
C CYS A 123 2.35 -5.30 -9.61
N PRO A 124 2.41 -4.84 -10.87
CA PRO A 124 3.64 -4.41 -11.53
C PRO A 124 4.36 -3.24 -10.84
N ASN A 125 3.62 -2.37 -10.16
CA ASN A 125 4.15 -1.15 -9.52
C ASN A 125 4.54 -1.34 -8.04
N MET A 126 4.54 -2.58 -7.53
CA MET A 126 4.87 -2.85 -6.15
C MET A 126 6.34 -2.53 -5.82
N PRO A 127 6.66 -2.06 -4.61
CA PRO A 127 8.03 -1.78 -4.22
C PRO A 127 8.92 -3.03 -4.23
N ARG A 128 10.19 -2.87 -4.64
CA ARG A 128 11.17 -3.96 -4.74
C ARG A 128 11.37 -4.72 -3.43
N ASN A 129 11.34 -4.03 -2.29
CA ASN A 129 11.47 -4.67 -0.98
C ASN A 129 10.27 -5.59 -0.70
N VAL A 130 9.06 -5.16 -1.03
CA VAL A 130 7.84 -5.96 -0.83
C VAL A 130 7.85 -7.21 -1.71
N TYR A 131 8.32 -7.11 -2.97
CA TYR A 131 8.58 -8.29 -3.80
C TYR A 131 9.59 -9.25 -3.16
N GLY A 132 10.66 -8.70 -2.59
CA GLY A 132 11.68 -9.49 -1.90
C GLY A 132 11.12 -10.22 -0.69
N ASP A 133 10.34 -9.54 0.14
CA ASP A 133 9.72 -10.10 1.34
C ASP A 133 8.70 -11.18 0.97
N TYR A 134 7.86 -10.93 -0.04
CA TYR A 134 6.92 -11.93 -0.56
C TYR A 134 7.64 -13.20 -1.03
N ALA A 135 8.76 -13.06 -1.75
CA ALA A 135 9.54 -14.20 -2.25
C ALA A 135 10.09 -15.12 -1.15
N GLN A 136 10.30 -14.59 0.06
CA GLN A 136 10.77 -15.35 1.23
C GLN A 136 9.66 -16.18 1.90
N ALA A 137 8.39 -16.00 1.51
CA ALA A 137 7.30 -16.78 2.07
C ALA A 137 7.54 -18.29 1.89
N ASN A 138 7.00 -19.07 2.84
CA ASN A 138 6.96 -20.52 2.71
C ASN A 138 6.23 -20.87 1.42
N ILE A 139 6.77 -21.79 0.63
CA ILE A 139 6.21 -22.13 -0.67
C ILE A 139 4.76 -22.64 -0.56
N ALA A 140 4.41 -23.34 0.52
CA ALA A 140 3.05 -23.82 0.74
C ALA A 140 2.05 -22.67 0.99
N SER A 141 2.52 -21.52 1.47
CA SER A 141 1.66 -20.36 1.77
C SER A 141 1.15 -19.66 0.52
N TYR A 142 1.71 -19.87 -0.67
CA TYR A 142 1.20 -19.26 -1.90
C TYR A 142 -0.18 -19.80 -2.34
N ALA A 143 -0.66 -20.87 -1.72
CA ALA A 143 -2.03 -21.38 -1.88
C ALA A 143 -3.06 -20.72 -0.93
N SER A 144 -2.60 -19.89 0.01
CA SER A 144 -3.45 -19.22 1.01
C SER A 144 -3.05 -17.75 1.16
N THR A 145 -3.70 -17.04 2.09
CA THR A 145 -3.32 -15.66 2.40
C THR A 145 -1.93 -15.62 3.02
N ILE A 146 -1.04 -14.83 2.43
CA ILE A 146 0.31 -14.59 2.98
C ILE A 146 0.26 -13.35 3.84
N HIS A 147 0.81 -13.46 5.06
CA HIS A 147 0.95 -12.36 6.01
C HIS A 147 2.42 -11.97 6.13
N ILE A 148 2.73 -10.68 5.96
CA ILE A 148 4.08 -10.13 6.12
C ILE A 148 4.03 -8.96 7.11
N ASP A 149 4.66 -9.13 8.26
CA ASP A 149 4.66 -8.16 9.35
C ASP A 149 5.77 -7.10 9.20
N TYR A 150 5.39 -5.84 9.35
CA TYR A 150 6.28 -4.68 9.42
C TYR A 150 6.10 -4.01 10.79
N THR A 151 7.08 -4.13 11.68
CA THR A 151 6.91 -3.72 13.09
C THR A 151 7.38 -2.29 13.39
N TYR A 152 8.30 -1.74 12.61
CA TYR A 152 8.89 -0.41 12.86
C TYR A 152 9.19 0.32 11.55
N ASN A 153 8.22 0.37 10.65
CA ASN A 153 8.41 1.08 9.38
C ASN A 153 8.36 2.60 9.62
N ASN A 154 9.40 3.31 9.21
CA ASN A 154 9.46 4.76 9.31
C ASN A 154 9.00 5.35 7.97
N MET A 155 7.81 5.93 7.96
CA MET A 155 7.21 6.58 6.81
C MET A 155 7.33 8.09 6.95
N ARG A 156 7.92 8.73 5.94
CA ARG A 156 7.93 10.18 5.83
C ARG A 156 6.66 10.65 5.16
N MET A 157 6.06 11.70 5.72
CA MET A 157 4.85 12.31 5.20
C MET A 157 5.03 13.81 5.07
N VAL A 158 4.41 14.40 4.06
CA VAL A 158 4.35 15.85 3.84
C VAL A 158 2.90 16.31 3.83
N ARG A 159 2.65 17.48 4.40
CA ARG A 159 1.33 18.11 4.41
C ARG A 159 1.09 18.74 3.04
N SER A 160 -0.03 18.37 2.43
CA SER A 160 -0.57 18.98 1.21
C SER A 160 -1.90 19.67 1.50
N ASP A 161 -2.46 20.35 0.51
CA ASP A 161 -3.80 20.94 0.58
C ASP A 161 -4.89 19.88 0.81
N ASN A 162 -4.62 18.63 0.42
CA ASN A 162 -5.53 17.49 0.54
C ASN A 162 -5.20 16.58 1.73
N GLY A 163 -4.44 17.07 2.72
CA GLY A 163 -4.01 16.30 3.89
C GLY A 163 -2.59 15.75 3.76
N TRP A 164 -2.24 14.78 4.60
CA TRP A 164 -0.91 14.19 4.62
C TRP A 164 -0.73 13.13 3.55
N ILE A 165 0.36 13.21 2.79
CA ILE A 165 0.75 12.23 1.77
C ILE A 165 2.11 11.61 2.11
N GLY A 166 2.31 10.34 1.76
CA GLY A 166 3.61 9.68 1.87
C GLY A 166 4.60 10.21 0.83
N LEU A 167 5.88 10.28 1.21
CA LEU A 167 7.00 10.59 0.32
C LEU A 167 7.61 9.34 -0.28
#